data_AF-A0A952QT29-F1
#
_entry.id   AF-A0A952QT29-F1
#
_cell.length_a   1.000
_cell.length_b   1.000
_cell.length_c   1.000
_cell.angle_alpha   90.00
_cell.angle_beta   90.00
_cell.angle_gamma   90.00
#
_symmetry.space_group_name_H-M   'P 1'
#
loop_
_entity.id
_entity.type
_entity.pdbx_description
1 polymer ?
#
loop_
_entity_poly.entity_id
_entity_poly.type
_entity_poly.pdbx_seq_one_letter_code
_entity_poly.pdbx_strand_id
1 'polypeptide(L)'
;MVRYPLIFLLSWSFFTAPIAEANENHPFWTEQALFHFGEDVFFTGRASCAPNVEEGRQRAYLAAVQEVKNFTRAQEIGGFPLDTQMIFEDSHPADCAPGLVTVWRLLRAPRLALDGLARRGPPGKSADISPILAQVAAVRNLTPRVGMLRDEVWNRYGLPRSIWARPEKGELIWDYSQFGLTIVFNQEDVLTRWRLTGPSPRSSEDTSPAPSPPEPLSGKDLPAIDLTARLQQLEEQQDLERRHEAQRYCSLRFAEVPDTLRPTQGTCEQREYQRLKERHPRF
;
A
#
# COMPACT_ATOMS: atom_id res chain seq x y z
N MET A 1 55.83 48.94 28.18
CA MET A 1 55.04 48.79 26.94
C MET A 1 55.29 47.40 26.40
N VAL A 2 54.35 46.48 26.59
CA VAL A 2 54.44 45.11 26.07
C VAL A 2 53.17 44.88 25.25
N ARG A 3 53.33 44.76 23.93
CA ARG A 3 52.31 44.40 22.96
C ARG A 3 52.50 42.93 22.61
N TYR A 4 51.48 42.10 22.82
CA TYR A 4 51.31 40.85 22.08
C TYR A 4 49.80 40.63 21.78
N PRO A 5 49.49 39.98 20.64
CA PRO A 5 48.31 40.27 19.85
C PRO A 5 47.09 39.41 20.22
N LEU A 6 45.90 39.98 20.02
CA LEU A 6 44.63 39.27 20.02
C LEU A 6 44.64 38.25 18.87
N ILE A 7 44.66 36.95 19.21
CA ILE A 7 44.39 35.87 18.27
C ILE A 7 42.86 35.79 18.12
N PHE A 8 42.33 36.37 17.03
CA PHE A 8 40.96 36.14 16.60
C PHE A 8 40.88 34.75 15.95
N LEU A 9 40.47 33.74 16.72
CA LEU A 9 40.05 32.44 16.19
C LEU A 9 38.67 32.61 15.53
N LEU A 10 38.66 32.91 14.24
CA LEU A 10 37.51 32.75 13.36
C LEU A 10 37.29 31.25 13.13
N SER A 11 36.60 30.59 14.05
CA SER A 11 36.03 29.26 13.83
C SER A 11 34.84 29.40 12.88
N TRP A 12 35.11 29.27 11.58
CA TRP A 12 34.10 28.88 10.60
C TRP A 12 33.57 27.50 10.96
N SER A 13 32.58 27.48 11.83
CA SER A 13 31.72 26.33 12.02
C SER A 13 30.83 26.28 10.79
N PHE A 14 31.27 25.53 9.78
CA PHE A 14 30.39 25.04 8.74
C PHE A 14 29.26 24.29 9.45
N PHE A 15 28.11 24.94 9.60
CA PHE A 15 26.86 24.24 9.80
C PHE A 15 26.60 23.47 8.50
N THR A 16 27.21 22.30 8.37
CA THR A 16 26.61 21.23 7.60
C THR A 16 25.32 20.88 8.33
N ALA A 17 24.23 21.56 7.93
CA ALA A 17 22.90 21.03 8.19
C ALA A 17 22.93 19.58 7.69
N PRO A 18 22.54 18.59 8.50
CA PRO A 18 22.26 17.29 7.94
C PRO A 18 21.13 17.54 6.94
N ILE A 19 21.45 17.45 5.66
CA ILE A 19 20.45 17.17 4.65
C ILE A 19 19.85 15.87 5.15
N ALA A 20 18.66 15.95 5.74
CA ALA A 20 17.85 14.79 6.00
C ALA A 20 17.72 14.12 4.64
N GLU A 21 18.46 13.03 4.44
CA GLU A 21 18.28 12.14 3.31
C GLU A 21 16.79 11.89 3.23
N ALA A 22 16.22 12.26 2.08
CA ALA A 22 14.82 12.08 1.85
C ALA A 22 14.50 10.60 2.13
N ASN A 23 13.50 10.38 2.99
CA ASN A 23 12.93 9.10 3.39
C ASN A 23 12.21 8.45 2.19
N GLU A 24 12.91 8.31 1.06
CA GLU A 24 12.34 8.65 -0.26
C GLU A 24 11.34 7.63 -0.81
N ASN A 25 11.12 6.49 -0.16
CA ASN A 25 10.11 5.51 -0.60
C ASN A 25 9.43 4.69 0.51
N HIS A 26 9.59 5.07 1.78
CA HIS A 26 8.94 4.32 2.86
C HIS A 26 7.45 4.63 2.94
N PRO A 27 6.59 3.62 3.14
CA PRO A 27 5.19 3.89 3.35
C PRO A 27 4.86 4.71 4.58
N PHE A 28 3.90 5.64 4.50
CA PHE A 28 3.51 6.46 5.65
C PHE A 28 3.13 5.61 6.88
N TRP A 29 2.63 4.38 6.65
CA TRP A 29 2.23 3.46 7.71
C TRP A 29 3.41 2.74 8.38
N THR A 30 4.63 2.80 7.83
CA THR A 30 5.84 2.26 8.47
C THR A 30 6.41 3.17 9.55
N GLU A 31 5.96 4.43 9.63
CA GLU A 31 6.43 5.42 10.61
C GLU A 31 5.77 5.28 11.99
N GLN A 32 4.70 4.48 12.10
CA GLN A 32 3.91 4.36 13.32
C GLN A 32 3.51 2.90 13.57
N ALA A 33 3.43 2.53 14.84
CA ALA A 33 3.03 1.18 15.25
C ALA A 33 1.53 0.92 15.08
N LEU A 34 0.69 1.95 15.23
CA LEU A 34 -0.74 1.84 14.98
C LEU A 34 -1.39 3.14 14.50
N PHE A 35 -2.47 2.99 13.75
CA PHE A 35 -3.35 4.08 13.32
C PHE A 35 -4.76 3.54 13.07
N HIS A 36 -5.75 4.42 12.92
CA HIS A 36 -7.07 4.02 12.47
C HIS A 36 -7.41 4.68 11.13
N PHE A 37 -8.21 3.99 10.33
CA PHE A 37 -8.68 4.43 9.03
C PHE A 37 -10.12 3.94 8.84
N GLY A 38 -11.08 4.86 8.78
CA GLY A 38 -12.50 4.55 8.91
C GLY A 38 -12.80 3.88 10.25
N GLU A 39 -13.53 2.78 10.20
CA GLU A 39 -13.89 1.91 11.33
C GLU A 39 -12.87 0.80 11.59
N ASP A 40 -11.74 0.81 10.88
CA ASP A 40 -10.72 -0.22 10.95
C ASP A 40 -9.47 0.32 11.67
N VAL A 41 -8.84 -0.54 12.48
CA VAL A 41 -7.58 -0.24 13.15
C VAL A 41 -6.48 -1.05 12.49
N PHE A 42 -5.35 -0.40 12.27
CA PHE A 42 -4.21 -0.97 11.59
C PHE A 42 -3.03 -1.06 12.54
N PHE A 43 -2.34 -2.20 12.51
CA PHE A 43 -1.20 -2.53 13.36
C PHE A 43 0.00 -2.83 12.48
N THR A 44 1.09 -2.13 12.71
CA THR A 44 2.34 -2.29 11.96
C THR A 44 3.34 -3.06 12.81
N GLY A 45 3.77 -4.22 12.30
CA GLY A 45 4.90 -4.94 12.86
C GLY A 45 6.16 -4.69 12.04
N ARG A 46 7.29 -4.52 12.73
CA ARG A 46 8.62 -4.32 12.12
C ARG A 46 9.55 -5.44 12.54
N ALA A 47 10.27 -6.00 11.58
CA ALA A 47 11.39 -6.92 11.80
C ALA A 47 12.65 -6.30 11.20
N SER A 48 13.50 -5.74 12.04
CA SER A 48 14.79 -5.16 11.63
C SER A 48 15.86 -6.24 11.50
N CYS A 49 16.73 -6.07 10.50
CA CYS A 49 17.96 -6.85 10.30
C CYS A 49 17.71 -8.38 10.32
N ALA A 50 16.67 -8.84 9.62
CA ALA A 50 16.40 -10.25 9.43
C ALA A 50 17.38 -10.85 8.41
N PRO A 51 17.77 -12.13 8.55
CA PRO A 51 18.73 -12.77 7.65
C PRO A 51 18.17 -13.07 6.25
N ASN A 52 16.85 -13.08 6.10
CA ASN A 52 16.16 -13.20 4.83
C ASN A 52 14.74 -12.62 4.93
N VAL A 53 14.11 -12.46 3.77
CA VAL A 53 12.78 -11.84 3.63
C VAL A 53 11.70 -12.67 4.32
N GLU A 54 11.72 -14.00 4.18
CA GLU A 54 10.72 -14.90 4.74
C GLU A 54 10.69 -14.85 6.26
N GLU A 55 11.86 -14.90 6.89
CA GLU A 55 11.99 -14.76 8.33
C GLU A 55 11.60 -13.35 8.79
N GLY A 56 11.97 -12.32 8.03
CA GLY A 56 11.52 -10.95 8.26
C GLY A 56 9.99 -10.83 8.25
N ARG A 57 9.32 -11.40 7.24
CA ARG A 57 7.84 -11.42 7.13
C ARG A 57 7.17 -12.12 8.30
N GLN A 58 7.74 -13.21 8.79
CA GLN A 58 7.21 -13.95 9.94
C GLN A 58 7.43 -13.16 11.24
N ARG A 59 8.63 -12.64 11.48
CA ARG A 59 8.93 -11.81 12.66
C ARG A 59 8.06 -10.54 12.68
N ALA A 60 7.88 -9.89 11.54
CA ALA A 60 7.03 -8.70 11.41
C ALA A 60 5.55 -9.04 11.68
N TYR A 61 5.07 -10.19 11.22
CA TYR A 61 3.73 -10.68 11.56
C TYR A 61 3.55 -10.86 13.08
N LEU A 62 4.48 -11.55 13.73
CA LEU A 62 4.44 -11.79 15.17
C LEU A 62 4.51 -10.48 15.97
N ALA A 63 5.33 -9.53 15.51
CA ALA A 63 5.40 -8.19 16.10
C ALA A 63 4.06 -7.45 15.99
N ALA A 64 3.43 -7.45 14.81
CA ALA A 64 2.12 -6.83 14.61
C ALA A 64 1.03 -7.49 15.48
N VAL A 65 1.05 -8.82 15.59
CA VAL A 65 0.17 -9.58 16.50
C VAL A 65 0.39 -9.17 17.95
N GLN A 66 1.63 -8.94 18.36
CA GLN A 66 1.94 -8.46 19.70
C GLN A 66 1.35 -7.05 19.93
N GLU A 67 1.37 -6.16 18.95
CA GLU A 67 0.71 -4.86 19.06
C GLU A 67 -0.81 -4.98 19.24
N VAL A 68 -1.47 -5.92 18.54
CA VAL A 68 -2.90 -6.20 18.74
C VAL A 68 -3.17 -6.66 20.18
N LYS A 69 -2.32 -7.54 20.72
CA LYS A 69 -2.43 -8.00 22.12
C LYS A 69 -2.19 -6.85 23.10
N ASN A 70 -1.20 -6.00 22.86
CA ASN A 70 -0.90 -4.84 23.70
C ASN A 70 -2.09 -3.86 23.73
N PHE A 71 -2.68 -3.60 22.56
CA PHE A 71 -3.83 -2.72 22.42
C PHE A 71 -5.08 -3.30 23.11
N THR A 72 -5.43 -4.54 22.81
CA THR A 72 -6.64 -5.18 23.36
C THR A 72 -6.50 -5.67 24.79
N ARG A 73 -5.26 -5.78 25.30
CA ARG A 73 -4.89 -6.46 26.56
C ARG A 73 -5.34 -7.92 26.61
N ALA A 74 -5.59 -8.53 25.45
CA ALA A 74 -5.95 -9.94 25.35
C ALA A 74 -4.72 -10.84 25.50
N GLN A 75 -4.86 -11.95 26.23
CA GLN A 75 -3.78 -12.95 26.34
C GLN A 75 -3.63 -13.76 25.05
N GLU A 76 -4.76 -14.03 24.38
CA GLU A 76 -4.83 -14.80 23.14
C GLU A 76 -5.73 -14.13 22.12
N ILE A 77 -5.37 -14.28 20.84
CA ILE A 77 -6.10 -13.73 19.70
C ILE A 77 -6.49 -14.83 18.69
N GLY A 78 -6.55 -16.09 19.14
CA GLY A 78 -6.88 -17.24 18.28
C GLY A 78 -8.25 -17.06 17.61
N GLY A 79 -8.29 -17.27 16.28
CA GLY A 79 -9.52 -17.10 15.49
C GLY A 79 -9.97 -15.64 15.28
N PHE A 80 -9.15 -14.65 15.67
CA PHE A 80 -9.42 -13.25 15.40
C PHE A 80 -9.17 -12.92 13.92
N PRO A 81 -10.09 -12.22 13.22
CA PRO A 81 -9.91 -11.88 11.82
C PRO A 81 -8.83 -10.79 11.68
N LEU A 82 -7.57 -11.23 11.50
CA LEU A 82 -6.44 -10.38 11.15
C LEU A 82 -6.08 -10.60 9.69
N ASP A 83 -6.30 -9.56 8.90
CA ASP A 83 -5.93 -9.57 7.50
C ASP A 83 -4.60 -8.85 7.31
N THR A 84 -3.64 -9.50 6.68
CA THR A 84 -2.46 -8.79 6.17
C THR A 84 -2.88 -7.92 5.01
N GLN A 85 -2.79 -6.61 5.18
CA GLN A 85 -3.13 -5.66 4.13
C GLN A 85 -1.94 -5.44 3.21
N MET A 86 -0.76 -5.19 3.80
CA MET A 86 0.43 -4.81 3.05
C MET A 86 1.71 -5.33 3.70
N ILE A 87 2.74 -5.50 2.89
CA ILE A 87 4.10 -5.83 3.29
C ILE A 87 5.03 -4.86 2.58
N PHE A 88 5.99 -4.30 3.32
CA PHE A 88 7.06 -3.49 2.76
C PHE A 88 8.39 -4.12 3.16
N GLU A 89 9.28 -4.24 2.19
CA GLU A 89 10.57 -4.92 2.32
C GLU A 89 11.66 -3.97 1.89
N ASP A 90 12.48 -3.57 2.85
CA ASP A 90 13.73 -2.87 2.58
C ASP A 90 14.85 -3.91 2.52
N SER A 91 15.36 -4.12 1.31
CA SER A 91 16.44 -5.06 1.05
C SER A 91 17.83 -4.51 1.39
N HIS A 92 17.94 -3.19 1.58
CA HIS A 92 19.22 -2.53 1.85
C HIS A 92 19.07 -1.49 2.98
N PRO A 93 18.61 -1.89 4.18
CA PRO A 93 18.41 -0.98 5.27
C PRO A 93 19.75 -0.39 5.75
N ALA A 94 19.80 0.93 5.88
CA ALA A 94 21.00 1.67 6.30
C ALA A 94 21.49 1.25 7.71
N ASP A 95 20.58 0.79 8.55
CA ASP A 95 20.85 0.43 9.96
C ASP A 95 21.33 -1.03 10.15
N CYS A 96 21.48 -1.83 9.08
CA CYS A 96 21.84 -3.24 9.20
C CYS A 96 23.12 -3.60 8.42
N ALA A 97 23.73 -4.72 8.80
CA ALA A 97 24.83 -5.30 8.03
C ALA A 97 24.38 -5.70 6.61
N PRO A 98 25.28 -5.66 5.61
CA PRO A 98 24.96 -6.07 4.25
C PRO A 98 24.40 -7.50 4.19
N GLY A 99 23.37 -7.71 3.37
CA GLY A 99 22.68 -8.99 3.23
C GLY A 99 21.57 -9.25 4.25
N LEU A 100 21.36 -8.33 5.20
CA LEU A 100 20.18 -8.33 6.08
C LEU A 100 19.09 -7.44 5.53
N VAL A 101 17.83 -7.75 5.85
CA VAL A 101 16.64 -7.04 5.36
C VAL A 101 15.82 -6.49 6.52
N THR A 102 15.08 -5.41 6.30
CA THR A 102 14.05 -4.94 7.23
C THR A 102 12.69 -5.10 6.58
N VAL A 103 11.76 -5.73 7.31
CA VAL A 103 10.41 -6.00 6.81
C VAL A 103 9.38 -5.36 7.72
N TRP A 104 8.41 -4.69 7.12
CA TRP A 104 7.22 -4.19 7.79
C TRP A 104 5.99 -4.92 7.27
N ARG A 105 5.06 -5.20 8.18
CA ARG A 105 3.80 -5.86 7.85
C ARG A 105 2.65 -5.12 8.51
N LEU A 106 1.68 -4.75 7.68
CA LEU A 106 0.48 -4.04 8.09
C LEU A 106 -0.67 -5.03 8.24
N LEU A 107 -1.16 -5.18 9.48
CA LEU A 107 -2.34 -5.95 9.79
C LEU A 107 -3.54 -5.03 9.97
N ARG A 108 -4.70 -5.47 9.50
CA ARG A 108 -5.97 -4.81 9.74
C ARG A 108 -6.82 -5.63 10.70
N ALA A 109 -7.45 -4.92 11.62
CA ALA A 109 -8.47 -5.44 12.50
C ALA A 109 -9.73 -4.56 12.45
N PRO A 110 -10.92 -5.14 12.22
CA PRO A 110 -12.17 -4.40 12.36
C PRO A 110 -12.38 -3.94 13.79
N ARG A 111 -12.78 -2.68 14.02
CA ARG A 111 -13.04 -2.14 15.38
C ARG A 111 -14.04 -2.97 16.15
N LEU A 112 -15.13 -3.40 15.52
CA LEU A 112 -16.16 -4.24 16.15
C LEU A 112 -15.60 -5.57 16.65
N ALA A 113 -14.63 -6.14 15.95
CA ALA A 113 -13.98 -7.36 16.38
C ALA A 113 -13.05 -7.08 17.59
N LEU A 114 -12.31 -5.97 17.58
CA LEU A 114 -11.44 -5.55 18.70
C LEU A 114 -12.23 -5.31 19.99
N ASP A 115 -13.41 -4.69 19.88
CA ASP A 115 -14.34 -4.53 21.00
C ASP A 115 -14.70 -5.89 21.64
N GLY A 116 -14.88 -6.93 20.81
CA GLY A 116 -15.15 -8.30 21.26
C GLY A 116 -13.96 -8.96 21.97
N LEU A 117 -12.72 -8.68 21.54
CA LEU A 117 -11.51 -9.19 22.21
C LEU A 117 -11.29 -8.55 23.58
N ALA A 118 -11.45 -7.23 23.69
CA ALA A 118 -11.21 -6.52 24.94
C ALA A 118 -12.19 -6.92 26.06
N ARG A 119 -13.43 -7.28 25.70
CA ARG A 119 -14.44 -7.78 26.64
C ARG A 119 -14.14 -9.16 27.21
N ARG A 120 -13.26 -9.95 26.56
CA ARG A 120 -12.80 -11.26 27.05
C ARG A 120 -11.64 -11.15 28.06
N GLY A 121 -11.15 -9.93 28.32
CA GLY A 121 -10.17 -9.66 29.37
C GLY A 121 -10.75 -9.84 30.79
N PRO A 122 -9.89 -9.88 31.83
CA PRO A 122 -10.32 -10.12 33.21
C PRO A 122 -11.36 -9.08 33.68
N PRO A 123 -12.34 -9.48 34.51
CA PRO A 123 -13.46 -8.62 34.89
C PRO A 123 -12.98 -7.47 35.78
N GLY A 124 -12.81 -6.29 35.19
CA GLY A 124 -12.46 -5.06 35.88
C GLY A 124 -13.35 -3.91 35.43
N LYS A 125 -14.29 -3.52 36.30
CA LYS A 125 -15.15 -2.31 36.32
C LYS A 125 -15.55 -1.71 34.97
N SER A 126 -16.82 -1.87 34.64
CA SER A 126 -17.54 -1.16 33.58
C SER A 126 -17.36 0.36 33.70
N ALA A 127 -16.66 0.94 32.73
CA ALA A 127 -16.84 2.35 32.38
C ALA A 127 -17.76 2.39 31.15
N ASP A 128 -18.69 3.33 31.12
CA ASP A 128 -19.78 3.49 30.13
C ASP A 128 -19.33 3.71 28.66
N ILE A 129 -18.03 3.65 28.39
CA ILE A 129 -17.44 3.72 27.05
C ILE A 129 -16.60 2.46 26.85
N SER A 130 -16.78 1.75 25.73
CA SER A 130 -15.90 0.63 25.38
C SER A 130 -14.45 1.10 25.50
N PRO A 131 -13.59 0.46 26.31
CA PRO A 131 -12.20 0.90 26.50
C PRO A 131 -11.45 0.96 25.16
N ILE A 132 -11.89 0.18 24.18
CA ILE A 132 -11.37 0.19 22.80
C ILE A 132 -11.79 1.43 22.04
N LEU A 133 -13.00 1.96 22.21
CA LEU A 133 -13.42 3.19 21.54
C LEU A 133 -12.59 4.39 22.02
N ALA A 134 -12.35 4.48 23.32
CA ALA A 134 -11.46 5.51 23.89
C ALA A 134 -10.02 5.36 23.40
N GLN A 135 -9.52 4.13 23.29
CA GLN A 135 -8.20 3.87 22.73
C GLN A 135 -8.12 4.21 21.24
N VAL A 136 -9.08 3.80 20.42
CA VAL A 136 -9.14 4.15 18.99
C VAL A 136 -9.18 5.67 18.80
N ALA A 137 -9.94 6.40 19.62
CA ALA A 137 -9.98 7.85 19.56
C ALA A 137 -8.64 8.53 19.93
N ALA A 138 -7.81 7.86 20.73
CA ALA A 138 -6.46 8.34 21.09
C ALA A 138 -5.40 7.99 20.03
N VAL A 139 -5.73 7.12 19.07
CA VAL A 139 -4.84 6.71 17.99
C VAL A 139 -4.92 7.71 16.83
N ARG A 140 -3.81 7.89 16.11
CA ARG A 140 -3.77 8.76 14.93
C ARG A 140 -4.82 8.32 13.91
N ASN A 141 -5.78 9.21 13.64
CA ASN A 141 -6.71 9.05 12.53
C ASN A 141 -5.97 9.34 11.22
N LEU A 142 -6.00 8.42 10.26
CA LEU A 142 -5.47 8.60 8.90
C LEU A 142 -6.52 8.49 7.80
N THR A 143 -7.80 8.51 8.15
CA THR A 143 -8.93 8.48 7.20
C THR A 143 -8.97 9.78 6.39
N PRO A 144 -8.91 9.75 5.04
CA PRO A 144 -9.13 10.94 4.22
C PRO A 144 -10.56 11.43 4.41
N ARG A 145 -10.73 12.74 4.57
CA ARG A 145 -12.05 13.36 4.70
C ARG A 145 -12.42 13.99 3.37
N VAL A 146 -13.63 13.72 2.91
CA VAL A 146 -14.21 14.47 1.77
C VAL A 146 -14.21 15.96 2.15
N GLY A 147 -13.76 16.81 1.23
CA GLY A 147 -13.52 18.23 1.49
C GLY A 147 -12.08 18.60 1.83
N MET A 148 -11.17 17.65 2.04
CA MET A 148 -9.74 17.94 2.24
C MET A 148 -9.14 18.61 1.00
N LEU A 149 -8.32 19.63 1.22
CA LEU A 149 -7.55 20.25 0.13
C LEU A 149 -6.40 19.34 -0.29
N ARG A 150 -5.97 19.47 -1.54
CA ARG A 150 -4.81 18.76 -2.10
C ARG A 150 -3.55 18.89 -1.24
N ASP A 151 -3.28 20.07 -0.70
CA ASP A 151 -2.10 20.30 0.15
C ASP A 151 -2.22 19.61 1.52
N GLU A 152 -3.44 19.50 2.09
CA GLU A 152 -3.69 18.74 3.31
C GLU A 152 -3.41 17.24 3.08
N VAL A 153 -3.85 16.72 1.92
CA VAL A 153 -3.59 15.33 1.52
C VAL A 153 -2.09 15.10 1.31
N TRP A 154 -1.41 16.01 0.63
CA TRP A 154 0.03 15.96 0.42
C TRP A 154 0.81 15.92 1.73
N ASN A 155 0.48 16.82 2.66
CA ASN A 155 1.16 16.87 3.96
C ASN A 155 0.94 15.61 4.81
N ARG A 156 -0.13 14.85 4.53
CA ARG A 156 -0.48 13.66 5.29
C ARG A 156 0.09 12.36 4.71
N TYR A 157 0.09 12.21 3.40
CA TYR A 157 0.48 10.96 2.73
C TYR A 157 1.72 11.11 1.83
N GLY A 158 2.22 12.32 1.63
CA GLY A 158 3.34 12.63 0.77
C GLY A 158 3.00 12.57 -0.72
N LEU A 159 4.06 12.41 -1.51
CA LEU A 159 4.02 12.35 -2.97
C LEU A 159 3.31 11.06 -3.44
N PRO A 160 2.27 11.14 -4.28
CA PRO A 160 1.68 9.96 -4.90
C PRO A 160 2.63 9.34 -5.93
N ARG A 161 2.49 8.02 -6.15
CA ARG A 161 3.29 7.33 -7.16
C ARG A 161 2.95 7.78 -8.57
N SER A 162 1.67 8.01 -8.82
CA SER A 162 1.20 8.47 -10.13
C SER A 162 0.01 9.42 -9.99
N ILE A 163 -0.09 10.34 -10.95
CA ILE A 163 -1.13 11.35 -11.01
C ILE A 163 -1.80 11.22 -12.38
N TRP A 164 -3.12 11.10 -12.40
CA TRP A 164 -3.92 10.93 -13.61
C TRP A 164 -4.99 12.01 -13.66
N ALA A 165 -5.08 12.74 -14.77
CA ALA A 165 -6.17 13.67 -14.99
C ALA A 165 -7.26 13.01 -15.86
N ARG A 166 -8.51 13.15 -15.45
CA ARG A 166 -9.70 12.80 -16.25
C ARG A 166 -10.47 14.07 -16.56
N PRO A 167 -10.05 14.84 -17.59
CA PRO A 167 -10.65 16.14 -17.89
C PRO A 167 -12.13 16.04 -18.23
N GLU A 168 -12.58 14.96 -18.87
CA GLU A 168 -14.00 14.70 -19.17
C GLU A 168 -14.91 14.65 -17.93
N LYS A 169 -14.35 14.24 -16.79
CA LYS A 169 -15.06 14.16 -15.50
C LYS A 169 -14.69 15.28 -14.54
N GLY A 170 -13.75 16.16 -14.93
CA GLY A 170 -13.19 17.17 -14.04
C GLY A 170 -12.48 16.57 -12.82
N GLU A 171 -11.88 15.38 -12.95
CA GLU A 171 -11.26 14.68 -11.84
C GLU A 171 -9.73 14.65 -11.96
N LEU A 172 -9.04 14.83 -10.83
CA LEU A 172 -7.62 14.56 -10.68
C LEU A 172 -7.44 13.38 -9.72
N ILE A 173 -6.78 12.32 -10.16
CA ILE A 173 -6.63 11.07 -9.42
C ILE A 173 -5.18 10.93 -8.98
N TRP A 174 -4.96 10.82 -7.68
CA TRP A 174 -3.68 10.50 -7.06
C TRP A 174 -3.68 9.04 -6.65
N ASP A 175 -2.75 8.27 -7.21
CA ASP A 175 -2.59 6.87 -6.88
C ASP A 175 -1.35 6.66 -6.02
N TYR A 176 -1.60 6.14 -4.83
CA TYR A 176 -0.61 5.65 -3.90
C TYR A 176 -0.63 4.12 -3.92
N SER A 177 -0.27 3.51 -5.05
CA SER A 177 -0.24 2.04 -5.18
C SER A 177 0.69 1.37 -4.17
N GLN A 178 1.74 2.04 -3.71
CA GLN A 178 2.57 1.54 -2.60
C GLN A 178 1.82 1.43 -1.26
N PHE A 179 0.63 2.04 -1.15
CA PHE A 179 -0.28 2.02 0.01
C PHE A 179 -1.65 1.40 -0.32
N GLY A 180 -1.87 0.99 -1.57
CA GLY A 180 -3.20 0.62 -2.06
C GLY A 180 -4.24 1.74 -1.95
N LEU A 181 -3.84 3.01 -1.82
CA LEU A 181 -4.75 4.14 -1.62
C LEU A 181 -4.89 4.95 -2.90
N THR A 182 -6.12 5.17 -3.35
CA THR A 182 -6.44 6.08 -4.45
C THR A 182 -7.26 7.24 -3.91
N ILE A 183 -6.85 8.46 -4.23
CA ILE A 183 -7.53 9.70 -3.87
C ILE A 183 -7.96 10.41 -5.14
N VAL A 184 -9.14 11.03 -5.14
CA VAL A 184 -9.67 11.76 -6.28
C VAL A 184 -10.10 13.15 -5.82
N PHE A 185 -9.65 14.15 -6.56
CA PHE A 185 -9.98 15.55 -6.41
C PHE A 185 -10.88 16.02 -7.56
N ASN A 186 -11.65 17.07 -7.31
CA ASN A 186 -12.35 17.84 -8.34
C ASN A 186 -11.43 18.92 -8.98
N GLN A 187 -12.00 19.81 -9.78
CA GLN A 187 -11.29 20.90 -10.44
C GLN A 187 -10.81 21.98 -9.45
N GLU A 188 -11.45 22.06 -8.29
CA GLU A 188 -11.11 23.00 -7.20
C GLU A 188 -10.03 22.46 -6.25
N ASP A 189 -9.34 21.36 -6.60
CA ASP A 189 -8.31 20.71 -5.77
C ASP A 189 -8.84 20.21 -4.41
N VAL A 190 -10.14 19.86 -4.35
CA VAL A 190 -10.83 19.33 -3.17
C VAL A 190 -11.07 17.83 -3.32
N LEU A 191 -10.73 17.06 -2.29
CA LEU A 191 -10.95 15.62 -2.23
C LEU A 191 -12.44 15.31 -2.25
N THR A 192 -12.89 14.59 -3.28
CA THR A 192 -14.29 14.17 -3.44
C THR A 192 -14.51 12.71 -3.07
N ARG A 193 -13.55 11.84 -3.39
CA ARG A 193 -13.64 10.40 -3.12
C ARG A 193 -12.27 9.80 -2.85
N TRP A 194 -12.27 8.70 -2.12
CA TRP A 194 -11.07 7.89 -1.90
C TRP A 194 -11.41 6.40 -1.87
N ARG A 195 -10.42 5.57 -2.18
CA ARG A 195 -10.52 4.11 -2.14
C ARG A 195 -9.26 3.51 -1.55
N LEU A 196 -9.41 2.61 -0.60
CA LEU A 196 -8.37 1.72 -0.10
C LEU A 196 -8.56 0.33 -0.71
N THR A 197 -7.56 -0.14 -1.42
CA THR A 197 -7.48 -1.48 -2.02
C THR A 197 -6.67 -2.39 -1.11
N GLY A 198 -7.09 -3.64 -1.01
CA GLY A 198 -6.54 -4.66 -0.13
C GLY A 198 -7.45 -5.89 -0.13
N PRO A 199 -7.15 -6.93 0.67
CA PRO A 199 -8.01 -8.11 0.80
C PRO A 199 -9.47 -7.78 1.10
N SER A 200 -9.70 -6.67 1.78
CA SER A 200 -11.02 -6.14 2.12
C SER A 200 -11.08 -4.66 1.67
N PRO A 201 -11.47 -4.32 0.43
CA PRO A 201 -11.42 -2.94 -0.03
C PRO A 201 -12.38 -2.04 0.75
N ARG A 202 -12.05 -0.74 0.85
CA ARG A 202 -12.89 0.30 1.45
C ARG A 202 -12.98 1.53 0.55
N SER A 203 -14.09 2.25 0.60
CA SER A 203 -14.26 3.50 -0.11
C SER A 203 -14.99 4.55 0.73
N SER A 204 -14.87 5.82 0.35
CA SER A 204 -15.69 6.90 0.93
C SER A 204 -17.20 6.68 0.74
N GLU A 205 -17.58 5.91 -0.27
CA GLU A 205 -18.97 5.60 -0.63
C GLU A 205 -19.58 4.51 0.27
N ASP A 206 -18.75 3.75 1.00
CA ASP A 206 -19.19 2.69 1.92
C ASP A 206 -19.78 3.23 3.24
N THR A 207 -19.85 4.56 3.42
CA THR A 207 -20.29 5.24 4.66
C THR A 207 -21.82 5.25 4.84
N SER A 208 -22.56 4.45 4.08
CA SER A 208 -23.98 4.20 4.36
C SER A 208 -24.09 3.18 5.52
N PRO A 209 -25.01 3.37 6.49
CA PRO A 209 -25.24 2.35 7.50
C PRO A 209 -25.57 1.04 6.79
N ALA A 210 -25.01 -0.06 7.32
CA ALA A 210 -25.14 -1.40 6.77
C ALA A 210 -26.53 -1.63 6.15
N PRO A 211 -26.63 -2.17 4.91
CA PRO A 211 -27.89 -2.77 4.51
C PRO A 211 -28.20 -3.82 5.57
N SER A 212 -29.44 -3.77 6.08
CA SER A 212 -30.05 -4.79 6.91
C SER A 212 -29.59 -6.18 6.45
N PRO A 213 -29.38 -7.15 7.37
CA PRO A 213 -29.14 -8.53 6.94
C PRO A 213 -30.26 -8.88 5.96
N PRO A 214 -29.93 -9.39 4.76
CA PRO A 214 -30.96 -9.76 3.82
C PRO A 214 -31.86 -10.77 4.55
N GLU A 215 -33.16 -10.46 4.58
CA GLU A 215 -34.18 -11.44 4.93
C GLU A 215 -33.85 -12.73 4.19
N PRO A 216 -34.03 -13.91 4.81
CA PRO A 216 -33.72 -15.18 4.17
C PRO A 216 -34.68 -15.35 2.99
N LEU A 217 -34.24 -14.90 1.81
CA LEU A 217 -34.88 -15.21 0.56
C LEU A 217 -34.67 -16.70 0.34
N SER A 218 -35.76 -17.40 0.66
CA SER A 218 -36.13 -18.73 0.19
C SER A 218 -35.45 -19.05 -1.13
N GLY A 219 -34.77 -20.21 -1.14
CA GLY A 219 -33.87 -20.64 -2.18
C GLY A 219 -34.43 -20.48 -3.59
N LYS A 220 -33.59 -19.92 -4.46
CA LYS A 220 -33.54 -20.19 -5.89
C LYS A 220 -32.18 -19.72 -6.40
N ASP A 221 -31.36 -20.71 -6.71
CA ASP A 221 -30.22 -20.70 -7.63
C ASP A 221 -29.62 -19.33 -7.95
N LEU A 222 -28.50 -19.02 -7.28
CA LEU A 222 -27.53 -18.06 -7.80
C LEU A 222 -27.14 -18.56 -9.21
N PRO A 223 -27.27 -17.75 -10.27
CA PRO A 223 -26.76 -18.17 -11.56
C PRO A 223 -25.24 -18.33 -11.41
N ALA A 224 -24.73 -19.53 -11.64
CA ALA A 224 -23.31 -19.75 -11.83
C ALA A 224 -22.90 -18.84 -13.00
N ILE A 225 -22.30 -17.69 -12.68
CA ILE A 225 -21.79 -16.77 -13.69
C ILE A 225 -20.67 -17.51 -14.38
N ASP A 226 -20.95 -17.96 -15.59
CA ASP A 226 -19.98 -18.64 -16.44
C ASP A 226 -18.94 -17.61 -16.91
N LEU A 227 -17.84 -17.53 -16.17
CA LEU A 227 -16.71 -16.63 -16.45
C LEU A 227 -15.85 -17.14 -17.61
N THR A 228 -16.13 -18.33 -18.15
CA THR A 228 -15.29 -18.99 -19.17
C THR A 228 -15.19 -18.12 -20.43
N ALA A 229 -16.31 -17.54 -20.89
CA ALA A 229 -16.31 -16.65 -22.04
C ALA A 229 -15.50 -15.36 -21.80
N ARG A 230 -15.54 -14.82 -20.58
CA ARG A 230 -14.83 -13.58 -20.24
C ARG A 230 -13.34 -13.80 -20.06
N LEU A 231 -12.95 -14.95 -19.50
CA LEU A 231 -11.55 -15.37 -19.41
C LEU A 231 -10.98 -15.60 -20.81
N GLN A 232 -11.71 -16.30 -21.68
CA GLN A 232 -11.30 -16.52 -23.06
C GLN A 232 -11.09 -15.19 -23.82
N GLN A 233 -11.99 -14.23 -23.64
CA GLN A 233 -11.85 -12.90 -24.25
C GLN A 233 -10.61 -12.14 -23.75
N LEU A 234 -10.29 -12.24 -22.45
CA LEU A 234 -9.09 -11.62 -21.89
C LEU A 234 -7.80 -12.30 -22.38
N GLU A 235 -7.82 -13.63 -22.53
CA GLU A 235 -6.69 -14.37 -23.10
C GLU A 235 -6.42 -13.99 -24.55
N GLU A 236 -7.48 -13.83 -25.35
CA GLU A 236 -7.37 -13.39 -26.75
C GLU A 236 -6.82 -11.96 -26.84
N GLN A 237 -7.28 -11.05 -25.97
CA GLN A 237 -6.75 -9.68 -25.90
C GLN A 237 -5.26 -9.68 -25.55
N GLN A 238 -4.86 -10.45 -24.53
CA GLN A 238 -3.47 -10.54 -24.12
C GLN A 238 -2.59 -11.20 -25.20
N ASP A 239 -3.13 -12.12 -25.99
CA ASP A 239 -2.39 -12.71 -27.12
C ASP A 239 -2.18 -11.71 -28.26
N LEU A 240 -3.20 -10.90 -28.58
CA LEU A 240 -3.09 -9.83 -29.57
C LEU A 240 -2.08 -8.76 -29.15
N GLU A 241 -2.11 -8.33 -27.89
CA GLU A 241 -1.14 -7.38 -27.36
C GLU A 241 0.30 -7.90 -27.47
N ARG A 242 0.54 -9.17 -27.11
CA ARG A 242 1.87 -9.81 -27.27
C ARG A 242 2.34 -9.83 -28.72
N ARG A 243 1.43 -10.05 -29.68
CA ARG A 243 1.77 -10.01 -31.12
C ARG A 243 2.10 -8.60 -31.58
N HIS A 244 1.32 -7.60 -31.17
CA HIS A 244 1.58 -6.20 -31.50
C HIS A 244 2.91 -5.71 -30.90
N GLU A 245 3.22 -6.11 -29.68
CA GLU A 245 4.49 -5.76 -29.03
C GLU A 245 5.69 -6.40 -29.75
N ALA A 246 5.59 -7.70 -30.10
CA ALA A 246 6.62 -8.38 -30.87
C ALA A 246 6.84 -7.72 -32.24
N GLN A 247 5.76 -7.36 -32.94
CA GLN A 247 5.83 -6.62 -34.21
C GLN A 247 6.52 -5.27 -34.04
N ARG A 248 6.12 -4.49 -33.03
CA ARG A 248 6.71 -3.18 -32.75
C ARG A 248 8.19 -3.27 -32.42
N TYR A 249 8.58 -4.26 -31.62
CA TYR A 249 9.98 -4.50 -31.28
C TYR A 249 10.81 -4.79 -32.53
N CYS A 250 10.32 -5.69 -33.38
CA CYS A 250 11.02 -6.07 -34.62
C CYS A 250 11.06 -4.93 -35.63
N SER A 251 9.98 -4.16 -35.79
CA SER A 251 9.95 -3.00 -36.69
C SER A 251 10.96 -1.93 -36.27
N LEU A 252 11.11 -1.69 -34.96
CA LEU A 252 12.10 -0.74 -34.46
C LEU A 252 13.53 -1.27 -34.61
N ARG A 253 13.76 -2.55 -34.30
CA ARG A 253 15.08 -3.17 -34.35
C ARG A 253 15.65 -3.24 -35.77
N PHE A 254 14.79 -3.37 -36.78
CA PHE A 254 15.19 -3.48 -38.19
C PHE A 254 14.87 -2.24 -39.03
N ALA A 255 14.48 -1.12 -38.40
CA ALA A 255 14.12 0.12 -39.08
C ALA A 255 15.25 0.64 -39.99
N GLU A 256 16.50 0.52 -39.55
CA GLU A 256 17.70 1.03 -40.25
C GLU A 256 18.45 -0.07 -41.03
N VAL A 257 17.97 -1.31 -41.03
CA VAL A 257 18.63 -2.43 -41.70
C VAL A 257 18.14 -2.52 -43.15
N PRO A 258 19.04 -2.54 -44.16
CA PRO A 258 18.68 -2.73 -45.56
C PRO A 258 17.87 -4.01 -45.79
N ASP A 259 16.87 -3.97 -46.67
CA ASP A 259 15.94 -5.08 -46.91
C ASP A 259 16.63 -6.41 -47.28
N THR A 260 17.83 -6.35 -47.88
CA THR A 260 18.63 -7.53 -48.27
C THR A 260 19.25 -8.27 -47.09
N LEU A 261 19.37 -7.63 -45.92
CA LEU A 261 19.94 -8.19 -44.70
C LEU A 261 18.89 -8.42 -43.60
N ARG A 262 17.62 -8.12 -43.89
CA ARG A 262 16.54 -8.35 -42.93
C ARG A 262 16.30 -9.85 -42.77
N PRO A 263 15.98 -10.30 -41.54
CA PRO A 263 15.53 -11.67 -41.32
C PRO A 263 14.32 -11.97 -42.22
N THR A 264 14.15 -13.23 -42.61
CA THR A 264 12.94 -13.72 -43.26
C THR A 264 11.69 -13.24 -42.53
N GLN A 265 10.73 -12.65 -43.26
CA GLN A 265 9.53 -12.04 -42.69
C GLN A 265 8.87 -12.95 -41.64
N GLY A 266 8.61 -12.42 -40.44
CA GLY A 266 7.94 -13.14 -39.36
C GLY A 266 8.84 -13.88 -38.38
N THR A 267 10.13 -14.09 -38.70
CA THR A 267 11.05 -14.85 -37.81
C THR A 267 11.44 -14.09 -36.54
N CYS A 268 11.59 -12.77 -36.62
CA CYS A 268 11.82 -11.94 -35.44
C CYS A 268 10.57 -11.89 -34.57
N GLU A 269 9.41 -11.64 -35.18
CA GLU A 269 8.13 -11.46 -34.50
C GLU A 269 7.73 -12.75 -33.77
N GLN A 270 7.94 -13.91 -34.40
CA GLN A 270 7.66 -15.20 -33.78
C GLN A 270 8.57 -15.48 -32.59
N ARG A 271 9.87 -15.18 -32.70
CA ARG A 271 10.83 -15.39 -31.61
C ARG A 271 10.55 -14.46 -30.43
N GLU A 272 10.24 -13.20 -30.69
CA GLU A 272 9.92 -12.23 -29.65
C GLU A 272 8.55 -12.49 -29.02
N TYR A 273 7.57 -12.93 -29.81
CA TYR A 273 6.29 -13.41 -29.28
C TYR A 273 6.47 -14.62 -28.34
N GLN A 274 7.32 -15.60 -28.71
CA GLN A 274 7.65 -16.72 -27.83
C GLN A 274 8.33 -16.27 -26.54
N ARG A 275 9.29 -15.34 -26.61
CA ARG A 275 9.93 -14.75 -25.43
C ARG A 275 8.92 -14.05 -24.52
N LEU A 276 8.01 -13.25 -25.09
CA LEU A 276 6.96 -12.55 -24.32
C LEU A 276 5.98 -13.53 -23.66
N LYS A 277 5.68 -14.65 -24.34
CA LYS A 277 4.84 -15.72 -23.80
C LYS A 277 5.50 -16.46 -22.64
N GLU A 278 6.81 -16.67 -22.68
CA GLU A 278 7.56 -17.31 -21.58
C GLU A 278 7.73 -16.39 -20.36
N ARG A 279 7.86 -15.08 -20.58
CA ARG A 279 8.00 -14.08 -19.52
C ARG A 279 6.69 -13.81 -18.76
N HIS A 280 5.56 -14.06 -19.42
CA HIS A 280 4.21 -13.94 -18.85
C HIS A 280 3.45 -15.25 -19.02
N PRO A 281 3.79 -16.31 -18.25
CA PRO A 281 3.07 -17.57 -18.32
C PRO A 281 1.60 -17.37 -17.95
N ARG A 282 0.74 -18.21 -18.53
CA ARG A 282 -0.67 -18.29 -18.14
C ARG A 282 -0.74 -18.60 -16.64
N PHE A 283 -1.60 -17.87 -15.92
CA PHE A 283 -1.96 -18.18 -14.54
C PHE A 283 -2.58 -19.58 -14.46
#